data_AF-A0A1T4R1B4-F1
#
_entry.id   AF-A0A1T4R1B4-F1
#
_cell.length_a   1.000
_cell.length_b   1.000
_cell.length_c   1.000
_cell.angle_alpha   90.00
_cell.angle_beta   90.00
_cell.angle_gamma   90.00
#
_symmetry.space_group_name_H-M   'P 1'
#
loop_
_entity.id
_entity.type
_entity.pdbx_description
1 polymer ?
#
loop_
_entity_poly.entity_id
_entity_poly.type
_entity_poly.pdbx_seq_one_letter_code
_entity_poly.pdbx_strand_id
1 'polypeptide(L)'
;MIVKTFNAETQRHREKNFVAINTRNYSQLVFKIYSILSFYLKTVLNFFAPLRLCVKKMALIVLSVLLTHFPALAEEIAVSRFATDGLKGWETKSFKGTTDYSLVQENGRTVLKAHAKAAASGLSKKLKFSPVNHRYLKWNWKIANTIAQGNEKTKQGDDYAARVYVVFPGRFFWQMRALNYIWANKLPKGEFVPNAFTSNALLIAVESGQSKAGQWVSEERDILADFRRVFGEDPPDAGAIAIMTDTDNTGAEATAWYGDITLSTTR
;
A
#
# COMPACT_ATOMS: atom_id res chain seq x y z
N MET A 1 -50.68 -93.39 -58.76
CA MET A 1 -49.54 -93.02 -59.61
C MET A 1 -50.01 -91.82 -60.43
N ILE A 2 -49.68 -90.55 -60.19
CA ILE A 2 -48.51 -89.86 -59.61
C ILE A 2 -49.12 -88.75 -58.72
N VAL A 3 -49.44 -89.00 -57.45
CA VAL A 3 -48.52 -89.02 -56.30
C VAL A 3 -47.55 -87.84 -56.34
N LYS A 4 -47.92 -86.82 -55.55
CA LYS A 4 -47.04 -86.20 -54.55
C LYS A 4 -45.63 -85.87 -55.03
N THR A 5 -45.42 -84.75 -55.72
CA THR A 5 -44.08 -84.12 -55.73
C THR A 5 -44.07 -82.63 -56.10
N PHE A 6 -45.00 -82.11 -56.91
CA PHE A 6 -44.83 -80.75 -57.45
C PHE A 6 -45.37 -79.58 -56.60
N ASN A 7 -46.12 -79.86 -55.53
CA ASN A 7 -46.72 -78.79 -54.70
C ASN A 7 -45.85 -78.34 -53.52
N ALA A 8 -44.78 -79.08 -53.20
CA ALA A 8 -43.89 -78.76 -52.10
C ALA A 8 -42.79 -77.75 -52.52
N GLU A 9 -42.28 -77.81 -53.75
CA GLU A 9 -41.23 -76.89 -54.19
C GLU A 9 -41.76 -75.47 -54.40
N THR A 10 -42.96 -75.31 -54.98
CA THR A 10 -43.54 -73.98 -55.26
C THR A 10 -43.94 -73.21 -53.98
N GLN A 11 -44.31 -73.92 -52.91
CA GLN A 11 -44.59 -73.34 -51.59
C GLN A 11 -43.29 -73.06 -50.81
N ARG A 12 -42.34 -73.99 -50.81
CA ARG A 12 -41.06 -73.84 -50.10
C ARG A 12 -40.17 -72.76 -50.72
N HIS A 13 -40.26 -72.53 -52.04
CA HIS A 13 -39.58 -71.42 -52.71
C HIS A 13 -40.24 -70.07 -52.40
N ARG A 14 -41.58 -70.00 -52.29
CA ARG A 14 -42.28 -68.77 -51.90
C ARG A 14 -42.05 -68.40 -50.43
N GLU A 15 -42.06 -69.36 -49.51
CA GLU A 15 -41.78 -69.10 -48.09
C GLU A 15 -40.32 -68.73 -47.82
N LYS A 16 -39.35 -69.41 -48.46
CA LYS A 16 -37.94 -69.03 -48.35
C LYS A 16 -37.68 -67.63 -48.92
N ASN A 17 -38.30 -67.28 -50.05
CA ASN A 17 -38.18 -65.94 -50.61
C ASN A 17 -38.87 -64.90 -49.72
N PHE A 18 -40.03 -65.20 -49.14
CA PHE A 18 -40.72 -64.26 -48.25
C PHE A 18 -39.94 -64.00 -46.94
N VAL A 19 -39.37 -65.04 -46.30
CA VAL A 19 -38.56 -64.92 -45.08
C VAL A 19 -37.20 -64.27 -45.37
N ALA A 20 -36.56 -64.58 -46.51
CA ALA A 20 -35.30 -63.95 -46.91
C ALA A 20 -35.45 -62.48 -47.30
N ILE A 21 -36.55 -62.11 -47.98
CA ILE A 21 -36.84 -60.71 -48.32
C ILE A 21 -37.15 -59.90 -47.05
N ASN A 22 -37.83 -60.48 -46.06
CA ASN A 22 -38.21 -59.77 -44.84
C ASN A 22 -37.01 -59.55 -43.89
N THR A 23 -36.11 -60.53 -43.76
CA THR A 23 -34.90 -60.39 -42.93
C THR A 23 -33.85 -59.44 -43.52
N ARG A 24 -33.71 -59.40 -44.85
CA ARG A 24 -32.81 -58.44 -45.54
C ARG A 24 -33.32 -57.00 -45.41
N ASN A 25 -34.63 -56.80 -45.51
CA ASN A 25 -35.23 -55.48 -45.35
C ASN A 25 -35.15 -55.00 -43.90
N TYR A 26 -35.32 -55.90 -42.92
CA TYR A 26 -35.21 -55.55 -41.51
C TYR A 26 -33.78 -55.17 -41.10
N SER A 27 -32.77 -55.93 -41.54
CA SER A 27 -31.36 -55.60 -41.23
C SER A 27 -30.91 -54.30 -41.91
N GLN A 28 -31.37 -54.04 -43.13
CA GLN A 28 -31.12 -52.75 -43.78
C GLN A 28 -31.84 -51.60 -43.07
N LEU A 29 -33.07 -51.81 -42.59
CA LEU A 29 -33.82 -50.80 -41.84
C LEU A 29 -33.13 -50.46 -40.50
N VAL A 30 -32.69 -51.49 -39.75
CA VAL A 30 -31.96 -51.30 -38.48
C VAL A 30 -30.62 -50.60 -38.72
N PHE A 31 -29.87 -50.98 -39.76
CA PHE A 31 -28.61 -50.31 -40.11
C PHE A 31 -28.85 -48.85 -40.52
N LYS A 32 -29.93 -48.57 -41.24
CA LYS A 32 -30.33 -47.20 -41.64
C LYS A 32 -30.74 -46.36 -40.43
N ILE A 33 -31.50 -46.93 -39.49
CA ILE A 33 -31.85 -46.26 -38.23
C ILE A 33 -30.61 -45.99 -37.38
N TYR A 34 -29.71 -46.96 -37.23
CA TYR A 34 -28.48 -46.80 -36.45
C TYR A 34 -27.53 -45.76 -37.07
N SER A 35 -27.35 -45.78 -38.38
CA SER A 35 -26.54 -44.78 -39.09
C SER A 35 -27.13 -43.37 -38.98
N ILE A 36 -28.46 -43.23 -39.03
CA ILE A 36 -29.16 -41.97 -38.78
C ILE A 36 -28.95 -41.51 -37.33
N LEU A 37 -29.22 -42.36 -36.34
CA LEU A 37 -29.03 -42.04 -34.92
C LEU A 37 -27.57 -41.70 -34.58
N SER A 38 -26.61 -42.44 -35.15
CA SER A 38 -25.18 -42.20 -35.00
C SER A 38 -24.77 -40.88 -35.64
N PHE A 39 -25.32 -40.56 -36.82
CA PHE A 39 -25.11 -39.27 -37.47
C PHE A 39 -25.67 -38.11 -36.64
N TYR A 40 -26.90 -38.23 -36.13
CA TYR A 40 -27.50 -37.22 -35.28
C TYR A 40 -26.75 -37.06 -33.96
N LEU A 41 -26.34 -38.15 -33.31
CA LEU A 41 -25.57 -38.10 -32.06
C LEU A 41 -24.20 -37.43 -32.26
N LYS A 42 -23.47 -37.78 -33.34
CA LYS A 42 -22.20 -37.11 -33.69
C LYS A 42 -22.42 -35.64 -34.03
N THR A 43 -23.50 -35.31 -34.73
CA THR A 43 -23.85 -33.93 -35.07
C THR A 43 -24.15 -33.12 -33.82
N VAL A 44 -24.96 -33.65 -32.91
CA VAL A 44 -25.30 -33.02 -31.62
C VAL A 44 -24.04 -32.83 -30.76
N LEU A 45 -23.19 -33.85 -30.63
CA LEU A 45 -21.94 -33.74 -29.86
C LEU A 45 -20.97 -32.71 -30.46
N ASN A 46 -20.84 -32.67 -31.79
CA ASN A 46 -20.01 -31.67 -32.48
C ASN A 46 -20.60 -30.26 -32.41
N PHE A 47 -21.93 -30.12 -32.37
CA PHE A 47 -22.61 -28.84 -32.19
C PHE A 47 -22.27 -28.20 -30.84
N PHE A 48 -22.06 -29.02 -29.79
CA PHE A 48 -21.68 -28.55 -28.46
C PHE A 48 -20.16 -28.51 -28.19
N ALA A 49 -19.33 -29.09 -29.07
CA ALA A 49 -17.87 -29.03 -28.97
C ALA A 49 -17.28 -27.60 -28.94
N PRO A 50 -17.71 -26.64 -29.80
CA PRO A 50 -17.23 -25.26 -29.72
C PRO A 50 -17.67 -24.56 -28.43
N LEU A 51 -18.85 -24.92 -27.89
CA LEU A 51 -19.35 -24.38 -26.63
C LEU A 51 -18.49 -24.85 -25.44
N ARG A 52 -18.08 -26.12 -25.39
CA ARG A 52 -17.16 -26.65 -24.35
C ARG A 52 -15.78 -26.01 -24.43
N LEU A 53 -15.26 -25.77 -25.64
CA LEU A 53 -13.99 -25.09 -25.83
C LEU A 53 -14.08 -23.60 -25.43
N CYS A 54 -15.21 -22.96 -25.74
CA CYS A 54 -15.50 -21.58 -25.35
C CYS A 54 -15.60 -21.43 -23.83
N VAL A 55 -16.30 -22.33 -23.13
CA VAL A 55 -16.41 -22.32 -21.66
C VAL A 55 -15.06 -22.58 -20.98
N LYS A 56 -14.23 -23.51 -21.49
CA LYS A 56 -12.87 -23.74 -20.97
C LYS A 56 -11.94 -22.53 -21.20
N LYS A 57 -12.03 -21.90 -22.38
CA LYS A 57 -11.27 -20.68 -22.69
C LYS A 57 -11.74 -19.48 -21.86
N MET A 58 -13.05 -19.29 -21.68
CA MET A 58 -13.60 -18.27 -20.79
C MET A 58 -13.20 -18.52 -19.32
N ALA A 59 -13.24 -19.76 -18.84
CA ALA A 59 -12.77 -20.09 -17.49
C ALA A 59 -11.28 -19.80 -17.30
N LEU A 60 -10.44 -20.09 -18.30
CA LEU A 60 -9.00 -19.73 -18.27
C LEU A 60 -8.77 -18.21 -18.32
N ILE A 61 -9.56 -17.47 -19.10
CA ILE A 61 -9.50 -16.00 -19.18
C ILE A 61 -9.96 -15.37 -17.85
N VAL A 62 -11.05 -15.85 -17.26
CA VAL A 62 -11.53 -15.39 -15.95
C VAL A 62 -10.49 -15.70 -14.87
N LEU A 63 -9.86 -16.88 -14.89
CA LEU A 63 -8.81 -17.24 -13.94
C LEU A 63 -7.53 -16.39 -14.09
N SER A 64 -7.15 -16.03 -15.33
CA SER A 64 -5.99 -15.16 -15.59
C SER A 64 -6.27 -13.68 -15.29
N VAL A 65 -7.51 -13.20 -15.45
CA VAL A 65 -7.94 -11.87 -14.99
C VAL A 65 -8.02 -11.81 -13.45
N LEU A 66 -8.37 -12.91 -12.78
CA LEU A 66 -8.37 -12.99 -11.31
C LEU A 66 -6.95 -13.04 -10.70
N LEU A 67 -5.96 -13.58 -11.42
CA LEU A 67 -4.55 -13.65 -10.96
C LEU A 67 -3.76 -12.34 -11.14
N THR A 68 -4.31 -11.34 -11.86
CA THR A 68 -3.62 -10.07 -12.15
C THR A 68 -4.02 -8.91 -11.24
N HIS A 69 -4.90 -9.15 -10.26
CA HIS A 69 -5.37 -8.13 -9.31
C HIS A 69 -4.95 -8.43 -7.88
N PHE A 70 -3.71 -8.86 -7.65
CA PHE A 70 -3.14 -8.70 -6.31
C PHE A 70 -2.77 -7.24 -6.14
N PRO A 71 -3.43 -6.46 -5.25
CA PRO A 71 -2.90 -5.16 -4.88
C PRO A 71 -1.50 -5.42 -4.35
N ALA A 72 -0.49 -4.75 -4.93
CA ALA A 72 0.83 -4.73 -4.33
C ALA A 72 0.65 -4.18 -2.91
N LEU A 73 0.81 -5.05 -1.90
CA LEU A 73 0.77 -4.60 -0.52
C LEU A 73 1.87 -3.54 -0.37
N ALA A 74 1.51 -2.37 0.12
CA ALA A 74 2.47 -1.33 0.44
C ALA A 74 3.46 -1.90 1.45
N GLU A 75 4.72 -2.02 1.05
CA GLU A 75 5.79 -2.33 2.00
C GLU A 75 5.89 -1.15 2.96
N GLU A 76 5.68 -1.42 4.24
CA GLU A 76 5.68 -0.43 5.31
C GLU A 76 6.81 -0.71 6.30
N ILE A 77 7.65 0.30 6.54
CA ILE A 77 8.61 0.30 7.62
C ILE A 77 8.00 1.06 8.79
N ALA A 78 7.75 0.35 9.89
CA ALA A 78 7.36 0.94 11.15
C ALA A 78 8.57 1.64 11.81
N VAL A 79 8.67 2.97 11.64
CA VAL A 79 9.71 3.78 12.29
C VAL A 79 9.43 3.82 13.80
N SER A 80 8.19 4.02 14.20
CA SER A 80 7.76 3.97 15.60
C SER A 80 6.40 3.31 15.77
N ARG A 81 6.30 2.40 16.74
CA ARG A 81 5.05 1.89 17.31
C ARG A 81 5.13 2.06 18.81
N PHE A 82 4.69 3.20 19.33
CA PHE A 82 4.96 3.54 20.74
C PHE A 82 4.26 2.59 21.72
N ALA A 83 3.12 2.01 21.33
CA ALA A 83 2.39 1.06 22.15
C ALA A 83 3.11 -0.27 22.35
N THR A 84 3.82 -0.78 21.33
CA THR A 84 4.50 -2.09 21.37
C THR A 84 5.98 -1.97 21.65
N ASP A 85 6.64 -0.98 21.05
CA ASP A 85 8.09 -0.88 21.02
C ASP A 85 8.61 0.16 22.03
N GLY A 86 7.72 0.98 22.58
CA GLY A 86 8.08 2.12 23.41
C GLY A 86 9.09 3.02 22.70
N LEU A 87 10.22 3.28 23.36
CA LEU A 87 11.33 4.08 22.83
C LEU A 87 12.49 3.25 22.29
N LYS A 88 12.29 1.97 21.97
CA LYS A 88 13.35 1.12 21.44
C LYS A 88 14.00 1.70 20.18
N GLY A 89 15.32 1.88 20.24
CA GLY A 89 16.14 2.43 19.14
C GLY A 89 16.11 3.95 19.02
N TRP A 90 15.38 4.66 19.89
CA TRP A 90 15.44 6.11 19.98
C TRP A 90 16.58 6.52 20.93
N GLU A 91 17.45 7.41 20.45
CA GLU A 91 18.57 7.99 21.19
C GLU A 91 18.30 9.48 21.45
N THR A 92 18.49 9.94 22.69
CA THR A 92 18.37 11.35 23.03
C THR A 92 19.59 12.13 22.54
N LYS A 93 19.35 13.30 21.94
CA LYS A 93 20.37 14.30 21.62
C LYS A 93 19.98 15.62 22.27
N SER A 94 20.80 16.08 23.22
CA SER A 94 20.62 17.37 23.89
C SER A 94 21.51 18.44 23.26
N PHE A 95 20.95 19.63 23.08
CA PHE A 95 21.64 20.84 22.64
C PHE A 95 21.66 21.90 23.74
N LYS A 96 20.55 22.04 24.48
CA LYS A 96 20.45 22.87 25.69
C LYS A 96 19.38 22.31 26.62
N GLY A 97 19.73 21.97 27.85
CA GLY A 97 18.77 21.35 28.78
C GLY A 97 18.15 20.07 28.22
N THR A 98 17.00 19.66 28.77
CA THR A 98 16.33 18.41 28.40
C THR A 98 14.82 18.62 28.29
N THR A 99 14.26 18.17 27.18
CA THR A 99 12.82 18.00 26.94
C THR A 99 12.39 16.72 27.64
N ASP A 100 11.33 16.78 28.43
CA ASP A 100 10.78 15.60 29.10
C ASP A 100 9.97 14.78 28.09
N TYR A 101 10.44 13.56 27.80
CA TYR A 101 9.80 12.61 26.90
C TYR A 101 9.25 11.44 27.70
N SER A 102 7.93 11.24 27.65
CA SER A 102 7.26 10.17 28.38
C SER A 102 6.16 9.49 27.56
N LEU A 103 6.03 8.17 27.68
CA LEU A 103 4.92 7.43 27.10
C LEU A 103 3.69 7.61 27.98
N VAL A 104 2.58 8.04 27.39
CA VAL A 104 1.31 8.29 28.10
C VAL A 104 0.14 7.63 27.37
N GLN A 105 -0.93 7.32 28.11
CA GLN A 105 -2.21 6.92 27.52
C GLN A 105 -3.01 8.16 27.15
N GLU A 106 -3.53 8.20 25.93
CA GLU A 106 -4.41 9.25 25.47
C GLU A 106 -5.48 8.69 24.53
N ASN A 107 -6.76 8.88 24.87
CA ASN A 107 -7.89 8.36 24.09
C ASN A 107 -7.75 6.87 23.72
N GLY A 108 -7.24 6.05 24.64
CA GLY A 108 -7.05 4.61 24.45
C GLY A 108 -5.84 4.18 23.61
N ARG A 109 -4.93 5.12 23.28
CA ARG A 109 -3.65 4.79 22.62
C ARG A 109 -2.45 5.25 23.46
N THR A 110 -1.37 4.47 23.40
CA THR A 110 -0.07 4.91 23.91
C THR A 110 0.57 5.87 22.91
N VAL A 111 0.95 7.06 23.38
CA VAL A 111 1.62 8.09 22.58
C VAL A 111 2.84 8.62 23.31
N LEU A 112 3.77 9.21 22.59
CA LEU A 112 4.91 9.89 23.18
C LEU A 112 4.56 11.35 23.45
N LYS A 113 4.48 11.74 24.72
CA LYS A 113 4.38 13.14 25.13
C LYS A 113 5.79 13.74 25.22
N ALA A 114 5.94 14.94 24.69
CA ALA A 114 7.14 15.77 24.81
C ALA A 114 6.75 17.09 25.50
N HIS A 115 7.49 17.45 26.55
CA HIS A 115 7.31 18.70 27.29
C HIS A 115 8.65 19.45 27.38
N ALA A 116 8.71 20.63 26.78
CA ALA A 116 9.91 21.46 26.75
C ALA A 116 9.67 22.77 27.49
N LYS A 117 10.64 23.15 28.32
CA LYS A 117 10.68 24.46 29.01
C LYS A 117 12.10 25.00 29.00
N ALA A 118 12.34 26.07 28.24
CA ALA A 118 13.66 26.64 28.00
C ALA A 118 14.72 25.59 27.57
N ALA A 119 14.31 24.58 26.79
CA ALA A 119 15.14 23.42 26.47
C ALA A 119 15.06 23.03 24.99
N ALA A 120 16.14 22.44 24.49
CA ALA A 120 16.29 21.87 23.16
C ALA A 120 16.98 20.50 23.28
N SER A 121 16.17 19.45 23.21
CA SER A 121 16.64 18.09 23.00
C SER A 121 15.66 17.31 22.11
N GLY A 122 16.19 16.46 21.24
CA GLY A 122 15.41 15.62 20.35
C GLY A 122 15.63 14.13 20.64
N LEU A 123 14.73 13.30 20.13
CA LEU A 123 14.95 11.87 20.00
C LEU A 123 15.27 11.56 18.54
N SER A 124 16.31 10.78 18.27
CA SER A 124 16.65 10.32 16.92
C SER A 124 16.71 8.81 16.85
N LYS A 125 16.15 8.24 15.77
CA LYS A 125 16.23 6.82 15.46
C LYS A 125 17.00 6.64 14.16
N LYS A 126 18.15 5.96 14.24
CA LYS A 126 18.97 5.64 13.07
C LYS A 126 18.21 4.60 12.22
N LEU A 127 17.99 4.94 10.97
CA LEU A 127 17.30 4.09 10.00
C LEU A 127 17.78 4.49 8.61
N LYS A 128 18.41 3.55 7.90
CA LYS A 128 18.83 3.77 6.52
C LYS A 128 17.72 3.37 5.57
N PHE A 129 17.31 4.28 4.69
CA PHE A 129 16.33 3.98 3.64
C PHE A 129 16.53 4.87 2.42
N SER A 130 16.13 4.38 1.24
CA SER A 130 16.14 5.17 0.01
C SER A 130 14.79 5.88 -0.18
N PRO A 131 14.76 7.22 -0.29
CA PRO A 131 13.55 7.96 -0.61
C PRO A 131 12.97 7.65 -2.00
N VAL A 132 13.73 6.99 -2.88
CA VAL A 132 13.22 6.53 -4.18
C VAL A 132 12.25 5.35 -4.00
N ASN A 133 12.52 4.49 -3.01
CA ASN A 133 11.72 3.30 -2.75
C ASN A 133 10.67 3.59 -1.66
N HIS A 134 11.10 4.07 -0.50
CA HIS A 134 10.26 4.38 0.67
C HIS A 134 10.08 5.89 0.77
N ARG A 135 9.23 6.43 -0.11
CA ARG A 135 9.11 7.87 -0.32
C ARG A 135 8.10 8.56 0.60
N TYR A 136 7.11 7.82 1.13
CA TYR A 136 6.02 8.43 1.90
C TYR A 136 6.25 8.28 3.39
N LEU A 137 6.43 9.39 4.09
CA LEU A 137 6.48 9.45 5.55
C LEU A 137 5.10 9.80 6.08
N LYS A 138 4.59 8.99 7.01
CA LYS A 138 3.30 9.17 7.65
C LYS A 138 3.46 9.25 9.15
N TRP A 139 2.76 10.18 9.78
CA TRP A 139 2.74 10.27 11.23
C TRP A 139 1.48 10.96 11.75
N ASN A 140 1.23 10.81 13.04
CA ASN A 140 0.23 11.60 13.76
C ASN A 140 0.91 12.44 14.82
N TRP A 141 0.40 13.64 15.04
CA TRP A 141 0.84 14.47 16.14
C TRP A 141 -0.27 15.39 16.64
N LYS A 142 -0.04 15.97 17.81
CA LYS A 142 -0.88 17.00 18.41
C LYS A 142 0.01 17.95 19.17
N ILE A 143 -0.33 19.24 19.18
CA ILE A 143 0.31 20.22 20.07
C ILE A 143 -0.72 20.75 21.06
N ALA A 144 -0.26 21.19 22.24
CA ALA A 144 -1.12 21.87 23.19
C ALA A 144 -1.44 23.28 22.67
N ASN A 145 -0.41 24.02 22.27
CA ASN A 145 -0.46 25.35 21.70
C ASN A 145 0.76 25.60 20.83
N THR A 146 0.67 26.56 19.93
CA THR A 146 1.84 27.18 19.29
C THR A 146 2.58 28.09 20.27
N ILE A 147 3.82 28.45 19.93
CA ILE A 147 4.66 29.35 20.73
C ILE A 147 4.40 30.78 20.25
N ALA A 148 3.75 31.60 21.07
CA ALA A 148 3.33 32.94 20.68
C ALA A 148 4.50 33.86 20.23
N GLN A 149 5.65 33.77 20.91
CA GLN A 149 6.84 34.52 20.52
C GLN A 149 7.60 33.88 19.35
N GLY A 150 7.26 32.66 18.95
CA GLY A 150 7.91 31.91 17.88
C GLY A 150 7.82 32.61 16.53
N ASN A 151 8.88 32.45 15.72
CA ASN A 151 9.00 32.95 14.36
C ASN A 151 10.14 32.22 13.63
N GLU A 152 9.76 31.39 12.66
CA GLU A 152 10.63 30.48 11.92
C GLU A 152 11.71 31.20 11.10
N LYS A 153 11.52 32.50 10.84
CA LYS A 153 12.43 33.32 10.04
C LYS A 153 13.51 34.00 10.88
N THR A 154 13.53 33.80 12.20
CA THR A 154 14.46 34.49 13.12
C THR A 154 15.06 33.52 14.12
N LYS A 155 16.35 33.69 14.46
CA LYS A 155 17.02 32.83 15.44
C LYS A 155 16.38 32.88 16.82
N GLN A 156 15.90 34.05 17.27
CA GLN A 156 15.25 34.20 18.57
C GLN A 156 13.88 33.50 18.64
N GLY A 157 13.26 33.21 17.49
CA GLY A 157 11.95 32.59 17.39
C GLY A 157 11.96 31.17 16.85
N ASP A 158 13.12 30.55 16.64
CA ASP A 158 13.30 29.23 16.01
C ASP A 158 12.97 28.06 16.96
N ASP A 159 11.89 28.19 17.72
CA ASP A 159 11.36 27.16 18.61
C ASP A 159 10.04 26.60 18.06
N TYR A 160 9.80 25.31 18.34
CA TYR A 160 8.70 24.58 17.73
C TYR A 160 8.01 23.68 18.73
N ALA A 161 6.68 23.75 18.76
CA ALA A 161 5.89 22.83 19.54
C ALA A 161 6.04 21.39 19.04
N ALA A 162 6.17 21.17 17.72
CA ALA A 162 6.47 19.85 17.19
C ALA A 162 7.27 19.88 15.88
N ARG A 163 8.23 18.96 15.77
CA ARG A 163 9.04 18.73 14.56
C ARG A 163 9.28 17.26 14.30
N VAL A 164 9.28 16.89 13.01
CA VAL A 164 9.76 15.60 12.50
C VAL A 164 10.84 15.84 11.46
N TYR A 165 11.97 15.13 11.59
CA TYR A 165 13.13 15.29 10.74
C TYR A 165 13.31 14.06 9.85
N VAL A 166 13.72 14.29 8.60
CA VAL A 166 14.40 13.27 7.79
C VAL A 166 15.83 13.74 7.57
N VAL A 167 16.79 12.95 8.06
CA VAL A 167 18.21 13.31 8.06
C VAL A 167 18.94 12.57 6.94
N PHE A 168 19.66 13.33 6.11
CA PHE A 168 20.43 12.87 4.97
C PHE A 168 21.92 13.04 5.27
N PRO A 169 22.64 11.95 5.59
CA PRO A 169 24.07 12.04 5.84
C PRO A 169 24.82 12.42 4.56
N GLY A 170 25.80 13.32 4.69
CA GLY A 170 26.78 13.58 3.64
C GLY A 170 28.06 12.77 3.87
N ARG A 171 29.01 12.83 2.92
CA ARG A 171 30.35 12.23 3.09
C ARG A 171 31.08 12.85 4.27
N PHE A 172 30.86 14.14 4.49
CA PHE A 172 31.36 14.90 5.62
C PHE A 172 30.21 15.50 6.43
N PHE A 173 30.41 15.70 7.74
CA PHE A 173 29.34 16.15 8.63
C PHE A 173 28.74 17.51 8.24
N TRP A 174 29.54 18.42 7.68
CA TRP A 174 29.08 19.73 7.20
C TRP A 174 28.21 19.65 5.93
N GLN A 175 28.16 18.48 5.28
CA GLN A 175 27.29 18.21 4.14
C GLN A 175 25.99 17.52 4.56
N MET A 176 25.80 17.23 5.86
CA MET A 176 24.54 16.67 6.36
C MET A 176 23.39 17.63 6.08
N ARG A 177 22.32 17.13 5.48
CA ARG A 177 21.09 17.88 5.19
C ARG A 177 19.91 17.31 5.94
N ALA A 178 18.89 18.14 6.16
CA ALA A 178 17.67 17.69 6.80
C ALA A 178 16.42 18.37 6.22
N LEU A 179 15.37 17.57 6.05
CA LEU A 179 14.01 18.07 5.95
C LEU A 179 13.42 18.15 7.36
N ASN A 180 12.82 19.27 7.70
CA ASN A 180 12.14 19.51 8.96
C ASN A 180 10.67 19.78 8.69
N TYR A 181 9.81 18.81 8.98
CA TYR A 181 8.36 19.02 8.97
C TYR A 181 7.95 19.62 10.30
N ILE A 182 7.42 20.83 10.27
CA ILE A 182 7.13 21.62 11.46
C ILE A 182 5.63 21.88 11.61
N TRP A 183 5.17 21.92 12.85
CA TRP A 183 3.99 22.69 13.20
C TRP A 183 4.43 24.14 13.43
N ALA A 184 4.20 24.98 12.43
CA ALA A 184 4.65 26.36 12.44
C ALA A 184 3.84 27.21 13.43
N ASN A 185 4.50 28.18 14.05
CA ASN A 185 3.91 29.27 14.81
C ASN A 185 3.29 30.31 13.87
N LYS A 186 4.04 30.78 12.85
CA LYS A 186 3.64 31.90 11.97
C LYS A 186 3.79 31.62 10.49
N LEU A 187 4.73 30.76 10.08
CA LEU A 187 4.92 30.39 8.69
C LEU A 187 3.65 29.73 8.11
N PRO A 188 3.06 30.24 7.00
CA PRO A 188 1.85 29.64 6.42
C PRO A 188 2.04 28.17 6.04
N LYS A 189 1.00 27.35 6.26
CA LYS A 189 1.00 25.93 5.86
C LYS A 189 1.28 25.80 4.36
N GLY A 190 2.21 24.90 4.01
CA GLY A 190 2.69 24.67 2.65
C GLY A 190 3.95 25.47 2.28
N GLU A 191 4.27 26.54 3.01
CA GLU A 191 5.51 27.28 2.80
C GLU A 191 6.72 26.56 3.42
N PHE A 192 7.91 27.00 3.01
CA PHE A 192 9.17 26.52 3.56
C PHE A 192 10.20 27.65 3.64
N VAL A 193 11.12 27.53 4.60
CA VAL A 193 12.24 28.46 4.79
C VAL A 193 13.48 27.69 5.24
N PRO A 194 14.70 28.18 4.96
CA PRO A 194 15.90 27.64 5.61
C PRO A 194 15.82 27.87 7.11
N ASN A 195 16.39 26.94 7.89
CA ASN A 195 16.52 27.10 9.32
C ASN A 195 17.37 28.35 9.64
N ALA A 196 17.00 29.09 10.68
CA ALA A 196 17.63 30.36 11.02
C ALA A 196 19.12 30.24 11.39
N PHE A 197 19.59 29.05 11.78
CA PHE A 197 20.98 28.77 12.13
C PHE A 197 21.78 28.09 11.01
N THR A 198 21.13 27.46 10.03
CA THR A 198 21.81 26.75 8.95
C THR A 198 20.95 26.62 7.70
N SER A 199 21.56 26.79 6.53
CA SER A 199 20.92 26.53 5.23
C SER A 199 20.87 25.03 4.87
N ASN A 200 21.51 24.16 5.66
CA ASN A 200 21.49 22.71 5.42
C ASN A 200 20.19 22.03 5.90
N ALA A 201 19.38 22.73 6.70
CA ALA A 201 18.11 22.26 7.18
C ALA A 201 17.00 23.16 6.63
N LEU A 202 16.01 22.56 5.96
CA LEU A 202 14.88 23.28 5.38
C LEU A 202 13.62 22.93 6.18
N LEU A 203 12.98 23.96 6.70
CA LEU A 203 11.75 23.91 7.48
C LEU A 203 10.57 23.96 6.53
N ILE A 204 9.67 22.98 6.58
CA ILE A 204 8.46 22.90 5.77
C ILE A 204 7.27 22.92 6.73
N ALA A 205 6.43 23.96 6.65
CA ALA A 205 5.22 24.07 7.44
C ALA A 205 4.17 23.07 6.92
N VAL A 206 4.07 21.92 7.58
CA VAL A 206 3.02 20.93 7.24
C VAL A 206 1.74 21.21 8.01
N GLU A 207 1.81 21.89 9.16
CA GLU A 207 0.68 22.53 9.82
C GLU A 207 1.10 23.89 10.38
N SER A 208 0.15 24.80 10.63
CA SER A 208 0.48 26.17 11.05
C SER A 208 -0.59 26.78 11.95
N GLY A 209 -0.13 27.50 12.98
CA GLY A 209 -0.96 28.29 13.87
C GLY A 209 -1.79 27.45 14.84
N GLN A 210 -2.69 28.14 15.54
CA GLN A 210 -3.42 27.62 16.70
C GLN A 210 -4.71 26.87 16.36
N SER A 211 -5.20 26.96 15.11
CA SER A 211 -6.55 26.52 14.73
C SER A 211 -6.85 25.05 15.00
N LYS A 212 -5.84 24.18 14.91
CA LYS A 212 -5.93 22.74 15.20
C LYS A 212 -5.20 22.31 16.48
N ALA A 213 -4.73 23.26 17.29
CA ALA A 213 -4.13 22.92 18.56
C ALA A 213 -5.14 22.16 19.45
N GLY A 214 -4.66 21.19 20.22
CA GLY A 214 -5.50 20.26 20.97
C GLY A 214 -6.15 19.14 20.14
N GLN A 215 -6.01 19.16 18.81
CA GLN A 215 -6.53 18.11 17.92
C GLN A 215 -5.39 17.26 17.35
N TRP A 216 -5.69 15.99 17.11
CA TRP A 216 -4.77 15.12 16.39
C TRP A 216 -4.84 15.38 14.91
N VAL A 217 -3.66 15.55 14.31
CA VAL A 217 -3.49 15.75 12.88
C VAL A 217 -2.65 14.61 12.33
N SER A 218 -3.09 14.04 11.22
CA SER A 218 -2.33 13.08 10.42
C SER A 218 -1.62 13.81 9.30
N GLU A 219 -0.34 13.55 9.14
CA GLU A 219 0.47 14.08 8.06
C GLU A 219 0.99 12.94 7.18
N GLU A 220 1.05 13.19 5.88
CA GLU A 220 1.68 12.31 4.89
C GLU A 220 2.50 13.18 3.95
N ARG A 221 3.81 12.90 3.85
CA ARG A 221 4.75 13.66 3.02
C ARG A 221 5.52 12.76 2.08
N ASP A 222 5.70 13.23 0.86
CA ASP A 222 6.55 12.64 -0.15
C ASP A 222 7.97 13.19 0.00
N ILE A 223 8.83 12.46 0.71
CA ILE A 223 10.19 12.85 1.06
C ILE A 223 11.00 13.18 -0.19
N LEU A 224 10.88 12.36 -1.24
CA LEU A 224 11.60 12.56 -2.49
C LEU A 224 11.21 13.88 -3.15
N ALA A 225 9.90 14.13 -3.26
CA ALA A 225 9.40 15.36 -3.85
C ALA A 225 9.76 16.59 -3.00
N ASP A 226 9.64 16.50 -1.68
CA ASP A 226 9.98 17.59 -0.77
C ASP A 226 11.48 17.92 -0.79
N PHE A 227 12.36 16.91 -0.84
CA PHE A 227 13.80 17.13 -0.95
C PHE A 227 14.15 17.86 -2.25
N ARG A 228 13.65 17.37 -3.40
CA ARG A 228 13.84 18.02 -4.70
C ARG A 228 13.34 19.46 -4.70
N ARG A 229 12.17 19.69 -4.10
CA ARG A 229 11.55 21.02 -4.04
C ARG A 229 12.40 22.03 -3.29
N VAL A 230 13.02 21.64 -2.17
CA VAL A 230 13.73 22.59 -1.31
C VAL A 230 15.24 22.64 -1.55
N PHE A 231 15.83 21.59 -2.13
CA PHE A 231 17.27 21.51 -2.41
C PHE A 231 17.63 21.53 -3.90
N GLY A 232 16.66 21.33 -4.80
CA GLY A 232 16.87 21.40 -6.25
C GLY A 232 17.59 20.18 -6.87
N GLU A 233 17.77 19.10 -6.11
CA GLU A 233 18.48 17.88 -6.56
C GLU A 233 17.86 16.62 -5.97
N ASP A 234 18.33 15.45 -6.42
CA ASP A 234 17.90 14.16 -5.88
C ASP A 234 18.49 13.90 -4.49
N PRO A 235 17.70 13.39 -3.53
CA PRO A 235 18.22 13.05 -2.21
C PRO A 235 19.17 11.85 -2.27
N PRO A 236 20.21 11.82 -1.42
CA PRO A 236 20.87 10.57 -1.10
C PRO A 236 19.95 9.67 -0.25
N ASP A 237 20.43 8.50 0.14
CA ASP A 237 19.75 7.70 1.17
C ASP A 237 19.60 8.52 2.47
N ALA A 238 18.43 8.43 3.09
CA ALA A 238 18.21 8.94 4.43
C ALA A 238 18.87 8.01 5.46
N GLY A 239 19.34 8.57 6.57
CA GLY A 239 20.06 7.84 7.62
C GLY A 239 19.41 7.87 9.00
N ALA A 240 18.46 8.78 9.24
CA ALA A 240 17.71 8.82 10.49
C ALA A 240 16.38 9.57 10.34
N ILE A 241 15.46 9.22 11.22
CA ILE A 241 14.28 10.03 11.55
C ILE A 241 14.49 10.59 12.95
N ALA A 242 14.11 11.86 13.17
CA ALA A 242 14.14 12.46 14.50
C ALA A 242 12.84 13.18 14.80
N ILE A 243 12.57 13.40 16.08
CA ILE A 243 11.48 14.23 16.58
C ILE A 243 12.03 15.20 17.61
N MET A 244 11.47 16.41 17.65
CA MET A 244 11.92 17.43 18.59
C MET A 244 10.80 18.37 18.98
N THR A 245 10.74 18.65 20.28
CA THR A 245 9.97 19.75 20.87
C THR A 245 10.95 20.60 21.67
N ASP A 246 10.95 21.90 21.42
CA ASP A 246 12.00 22.79 21.89
C ASP A 246 11.50 24.21 22.10
N THR A 247 12.12 24.87 23.06
CA THR A 247 11.80 26.20 23.55
C THR A 247 13.03 26.98 24.02
N ASP A 248 14.23 26.64 23.51
CA ASP A 248 15.47 27.18 24.03
C ASP A 248 15.77 28.62 23.59
N ASN A 249 15.20 29.07 22.46
CA ASN A 249 15.43 30.39 21.89
C ASN A 249 14.47 31.45 22.46
N THR A 250 13.19 31.11 22.60
CA THR A 250 12.13 31.95 23.19
C THR A 250 12.08 31.84 24.71
N GLY A 251 12.58 30.74 25.28
CA GLY A 251 12.46 30.43 26.70
C GLY A 251 11.04 30.03 27.14
N ALA A 252 10.13 29.84 26.19
CA ALA A 252 8.74 29.50 26.45
C ALA A 252 8.56 28.06 26.94
N GLU A 253 7.31 27.62 26.99
CA GLU A 253 6.93 26.25 27.28
C GLU A 253 6.12 25.68 26.11
N ALA A 254 6.39 24.43 25.74
CA ALA A 254 5.68 23.74 24.67
C ALA A 254 5.39 22.30 25.06
N THR A 255 4.22 21.81 24.66
CA THR A 255 3.84 20.40 24.81
C THR A 255 3.33 19.87 23.50
N ALA A 256 3.83 18.70 23.11
CA ALA A 256 3.35 17.94 21.97
C ALA A 256 3.19 16.46 22.31
N TRP A 257 2.40 15.80 21.47
CA TRP A 257 2.22 14.37 21.46
C TRP A 257 2.51 13.84 20.06
N TYR A 258 3.30 12.78 20.00
CA TYR A 258 3.65 12.09 18.78
C TYR A 258 3.00 10.70 18.82
N GLY A 259 2.30 10.38 17.73
CA GLY A 259 1.80 9.04 17.46
C GLY A 259 2.79 8.25 16.62
N ASP A 260 2.32 7.12 16.09
CA ASP A 260 3.14 6.23 15.29
C ASP A 260 3.69 6.93 14.05
N ILE A 261 4.86 6.46 13.60
CA ILE A 261 5.57 6.99 12.44
C ILE A 261 5.88 5.83 11.51
N THR A 262 5.55 5.95 10.24
CA THR A 262 5.77 4.90 9.25
C THR A 262 6.31 5.46 7.94
N LEU A 263 7.04 4.62 7.22
CA LEU A 263 7.49 4.87 5.85
C LEU A 263 6.85 3.84 4.93
N SER A 264 6.36 4.26 3.76
CA SER A 264 5.75 3.36 2.79
C SER A 264 6.20 3.62 1.35
N THR A 265 6.02 2.61 0.50
CA THR A 265 6.29 2.70 -0.94
C THR A 265 5.16 3.38 -1.72
N THR A 266 3.93 3.38 -1.19
CA THR A 266 2.74 4.05 -1.77
C THR A 266 2.10 5.02 -0.79
N ARG A 267 1.30 5.96 -1.32
CA ARG A 267 0.31 6.70 -0.52
C ARG A 267 -0.73 5.74 0.04
#